data_AF-A0A2K0TRB1-F1
#
_entry.id   AF-A0A2K0TRB1-F1
#
_cell.length_a   1.000
_cell.length_b   1.000
_cell.length_c   1.000
_cell.angle_alpha   90.00
_cell.angle_beta   90.00
_cell.angle_gamma   90.00
#
_symmetry.space_group_name_H-M   'P 1'
#
loop_
_entity.id
_entity.type
_entity.pdbx_description
1 polymer ?
#
loop_
_entity_poly.entity_id
_entity_poly.type
_entity_poly.pdbx_seq_one_letter_code
_entity_poly.pdbx_strand_id
1 'polypeptide(L)' 'MKVTIKEWNSVATWQWDIPEDDVCGICQAQFDGTCPTCKYPGDDCSLCTCSF' A
#
# COMPACT_ATOMS: atom_id res chain seq x y z
N MET A 1 -10.51 -17.80 37.05
CA MET A 1 -10.21 -18.81 36.02
C MET A 1 -9.34 -18.15 34.95
N LYS A 2 -8.21 -18.77 34.56
CA LYS A 2 -7.23 -18.21 33.61
C LYS A 2 -7.29 -19.04 32.33
N VAL A 3 -7.74 -18.44 31.23
CA VAL A 3 -7.80 -19.08 29.91
C VAL A 3 -6.46 -18.86 29.21
N THR A 4 -5.89 -19.91 28.64
CA THR A 4 -4.64 -19.86 27.86
C THR A 4 -4.95 -20.09 26.39
N ILE A 5 -4.49 -19.17 25.53
CA ILE A 5 -4.58 -19.32 24.07
C ILE A 5 -3.51 -20.34 23.66
N LYS A 6 -3.92 -21.41 22.97
CA LYS A 6 -3.02 -22.49 22.52
C LYS A 6 -2.30 -22.15 21.22
N GLU A 7 -3.01 -21.50 20.31
CA GLU A 7 -2.52 -21.15 18.98
C GLU A 7 -3.30 -19.93 18.46
N TRP A 8 -2.64 -19.06 17.70
CA TRP A 8 -3.23 -17.85 17.13
C TRP A 8 -2.70 -17.67 15.71
N ASN A 9 -3.61 -17.66 14.74
CA ASN A 9 -3.31 -17.43 13.32
C ASN A 9 -3.91 -16.07 12.92
N SER A 10 -3.11 -14.99 13.01
CA SER A 10 -3.52 -13.64 12.60
C SER A 10 -3.34 -13.43 11.10
N VAL A 11 -4.29 -12.71 10.50
CA VAL A 11 -4.15 -12.09 9.18
C VAL A 11 -4.05 -10.59 9.37
N ALA A 12 -3.22 -9.94 8.56
CA ALA A 12 -3.13 -8.49 8.50
C ALA A 12 -3.22 -8.04 7.04
N THR A 13 -3.84 -6.89 6.84
CA THR A 13 -3.78 -6.13 5.59
C THR A 13 -2.78 -5.00 5.78
N TRP A 14 -2.00 -4.72 4.75
CA TRP A 14 -1.11 -3.57 4.76
C TRP A 14 -1.92 -2.30 4.47
N GLN A 15 -1.49 -1.17 5.02
CA GLN A 15 -2.05 0.16 4.75
C GLN A 15 -0.92 1.18 4.82
N TRP A 16 -1.01 2.25 4.03
CA TRP A 16 -0.09 3.38 4.10
C TRP A 16 -0.32 4.21 5.37
N ASP A 17 0.77 4.58 6.05
CA ASP A 17 0.74 5.48 7.22
C ASP A 17 0.68 6.95 6.75
N ILE A 18 -0.45 7.34 6.20
CA ILE A 18 -0.72 8.67 5.63
C ILE A 18 -2.13 9.14 6.03
N PRO A 19 -2.40 10.46 6.04
CA PRO A 19 -3.75 10.99 6.16
C PRO A 19 -4.73 10.34 5.16
N GLU A 20 -5.96 10.07 5.59
CA GLU A 20 -6.96 9.31 4.80
C GLU A 20 -7.34 9.96 3.45
N ASP A 21 -7.00 11.22 3.25
CA ASP A 21 -7.29 12.01 2.04
C ASP A 21 -6.04 12.38 1.21
N ASP A 22 -4.87 11.83 1.54
CA ASP A 22 -3.65 12.13 0.80
C ASP A 22 -3.58 11.39 -0.53
N VAL A 23 -3.07 12.08 -1.54
CA VAL A 23 -2.83 11.55 -2.90
C VAL A 23 -1.34 11.57 -3.22
N CYS A 24 -0.91 10.71 -4.14
CA CYS A 24 0.48 10.66 -4.56
C CYS A 24 0.94 12.05 -5.07
N GLY A 25 2.00 12.61 -4.47
CA GLY A 25 2.55 13.90 -4.87
C GLY A 25 3.07 13.98 -6.32
N ILE A 26 3.25 12.84 -6.99
CA ILE A 26 3.74 12.75 -8.37
C ILE A 26 2.59 12.57 -9.36
N CYS A 27 1.74 11.56 -9.15
CA CYS A 27 0.69 11.19 -10.11
C CYS A 27 -0.73 11.59 -9.67
N GLN A 28 -0.90 12.16 -8.47
CA GLN A 28 -2.17 12.61 -7.89
C GLN A 28 -3.26 11.52 -7.81
N ALA A 29 -2.85 10.25 -7.81
CA ALA A 29 -3.73 9.10 -7.65
C ALA A 29 -3.76 8.59 -6.20
N GLN A 30 -4.76 7.77 -5.87
CA GLN A 30 -4.90 7.11 -4.57
C GLN A 30 -3.79 6.09 -4.35
N PHE A 31 -3.28 6.00 -3.12
CA PHE A 31 -2.16 5.14 -2.76
C PHE A 31 -2.49 3.63 -2.73
N ASP A 32 -3.76 3.27 -2.54
CA ASP A 32 -4.23 1.87 -2.66
C ASP A 32 -4.41 1.43 -4.12
N GLY A 33 -4.30 2.38 -5.06
CA GLY A 33 -4.39 2.16 -6.50
C GLY A 33 -3.04 2.16 -7.21
N THR A 34 -3.06 1.77 -8.47
CA THR A 34 -1.90 1.92 -9.36
C THR A 34 -1.81 3.33 -9.92
N CYS A 35 -0.60 3.73 -10.31
CA CYS A 35 -0.36 4.92 -11.12
C CYS A 35 -1.27 4.86 -12.38
N PRO A 36 -1.88 5.97 -12.88
CA PRO A 36 -2.81 5.93 -14.02
C PRO A 36 -2.21 5.39 -15.32
N THR A 37 -0.89 5.31 -15.40
CA THR A 37 -0.13 4.72 -16.51
C THR A 37 -0.06 3.19 -16.44
N CYS A 38 -0.17 2.60 -15.25
CA CYS A 38 -0.03 1.15 -15.05
C CYS A 38 -1.36 0.49 -14.77
N LYS A 39 -1.60 -0.62 -15.47
CA LYS A 39 -2.80 -1.45 -15.27
C LYS A 39 -2.67 -2.41 -14.08
N TYR A 40 -1.44 -2.82 -13.77
CA TYR A 40 -1.13 -3.76 -12.69
C TYR A 40 -0.02 -3.17 -11.81
N PRO A 41 -0.06 -3.39 -10.49
CA PRO A 41 1.02 -3.00 -9.61
C PRO A 41 2.26 -3.86 -9.91
N GLY A 42 3.44 -3.23 -9.94
CA GLY A 42 4.70 -3.91 -10.24
C GLY A 42 5.86 -2.95 -10.44
N ASP A 43 7.06 -3.51 -10.59
CA ASP A 43 8.32 -2.77 -10.73
C ASP A 43 8.48 -2.07 -12.08
N ASP A 44 7.59 -2.35 -13.05
CA ASP A 44 7.60 -1.76 -14.39
C ASP A 44 6.96 -0.35 -14.46
N CYS A 45 6.49 0.25 -13.36
CA CYS A 45 5.89 1.61 -13.42
C CYS A 45 6.98 2.64 -13.77
N SER A 46 6.76 3.36 -14.88
CA SER A 46 7.67 4.39 -15.42
C SER A 46 7.91 5.58 -14.47
N LEU A 47 7.21 5.65 -13.34
CA LEU A 47 7.45 6.66 -12.31
C LEU A 47 8.81 6.44 -11.61
N CYS A 48 9.33 5.21 -11.58
CA CYS A 48 10.63 4.88 -10.98
C CYS A 48 11.84 5.41 -11.79
N THR A 49 11.66 5.87 -13.04
CA THR A 49 12.77 6.36 -13.88
C THR A 49 13.08 7.85 -13.72
N CYS A 50 12.38 8.57 -12.84
CA CYS A 50 12.83 9.91 -12.42
C CYS A 50 13.88 9.74 -11.32
N SER A 51 15.13 9.49 -11.74
CA SER A 51 16.29 9.68 -10.88
C SER A 51 16.28 11.12 -10.35
N PHE A 52 16.45 11.25 -9.03
CA PHE A 52 16.93 12.49 -8.42
C PHE A 52 18.27 12.91 -9.05
#